data_AF-A0A8J1TGE9-F1
#
_entry.id   AF-A0A8J1TGE9-F1
#
_cell.length_a   1.000
_cell.length_b   1.000
_cell.length_c   1.000
_cell.angle_alpha   90.00
_cell.angle_beta   90.00
_cell.angle_gamma   90.00
#
_symmetry.space_group_name_H-M   'P 1'
#
loop_
_entity.id
_entity.type
_entity.pdbx_description
1 polymer ?
#
loop_
_entity_poly.entity_id
_entity_poly.type
_entity_poly.pdbx_seq_one_letter_code
_entity_poly.pdbx_strand_id
1 'polypeptide(L)'
;MAAETLKGDDYKTNFDIDWYVKFYYSTPMENPEEGDTTYTFLLDELHKTFSSGKVSGKRFLEFGSGPTVHTLFSARNAVEEMTCCEFAECSRKQIEKWWKKRVWRI
;
A
#
# COMPACT_ATOMS: atom_id res chain seq x y z
N MET A 1 15.82 23.28 12.82
CA MET A 1 14.68 22.98 13.72
C MET A 1 14.37 21.51 13.60
N ALA A 2 14.23 20.78 14.70
CA ALA A 2 13.76 19.39 14.63
C ALA A 2 12.29 19.40 14.18
N ALA A 3 11.92 18.53 13.26
CA ALA A 3 10.52 18.33 12.92
C ALA A 3 9.78 17.81 14.17
N GLU A 4 8.56 18.28 14.41
CA GLU A 4 7.75 17.75 15.49
C GLU A 4 7.50 16.25 15.29
N THR A 5 7.57 15.48 16.36
CA THR A 5 7.29 14.05 16.31
C THR A 5 5.79 13.83 16.14
N LEU A 6 5.40 13.22 15.01
CA LEU A 6 4.03 12.79 14.77
C LEU A 6 3.67 11.65 15.73
N LYS A 7 2.48 11.71 16.30
CA LYS A 7 1.86 10.70 17.16
C LYS A 7 0.84 9.90 16.37
N GLY A 8 0.47 8.73 16.90
CA GLY A 8 -0.56 7.89 16.28
C GLY A 8 -1.87 8.65 16.03
N ASP A 9 -2.29 9.49 16.97
CA ASP A 9 -3.53 10.27 16.81
C ASP A 9 -3.52 11.24 15.62
N ASP A 10 -2.35 11.69 15.15
CA ASP A 10 -2.25 12.57 13.99
C ASP A 10 -2.72 11.87 12.70
N TYR A 11 -2.64 10.53 12.63
CA TYR A 11 -3.20 9.77 11.50
C TYR A 11 -4.73 9.82 11.42
N LYS A 12 -5.41 10.19 12.50
CA LYS A 12 -6.88 10.29 12.52
C LYS A 12 -7.38 11.57 11.87
N THR A 13 -6.59 12.65 11.94
CA THR A 13 -7.01 13.99 11.50
C THR A 13 -6.21 14.53 10.34
N ASN A 14 -4.93 14.14 10.21
CA ASN A 14 -3.98 14.79 9.31
C ASN A 14 -3.55 13.90 8.13
N PHE A 15 -3.97 12.63 8.09
CA PHE A 15 -3.59 11.72 7.02
C PHE A 15 -4.42 11.96 5.75
N ASP A 16 -3.84 12.65 4.78
CA ASP A 16 -4.41 12.87 3.45
C ASP A 16 -4.06 11.72 2.50
N ILE A 17 -5.08 10.93 2.17
CA ILE A 17 -4.95 9.77 1.27
C ILE A 17 -4.62 10.19 -0.16
N ASP A 18 -5.25 11.25 -0.66
CA ASP A 18 -5.09 11.66 -2.06
C ASP A 18 -3.69 12.23 -2.27
N TRP A 19 -3.19 13.01 -1.32
CA TRP A 19 -1.80 13.47 -1.33
C TRP A 19 -0.83 12.29 -1.23
N TYR A 20 -1.04 11.37 -0.28
CA TYR A 20 -0.17 10.22 -0.08
C TYR A 20 -0.07 9.34 -1.33
N VAL A 21 -1.22 8.99 -1.93
CA VAL A 21 -1.27 8.17 -3.14
C VAL A 21 -0.58 8.88 -4.31
N LYS A 22 -0.90 10.16 -4.53
CA LYS A 22 -0.28 10.93 -5.62
C LYS A 22 1.22 11.08 -5.44
N PHE A 23 1.69 11.30 -4.21
CA PHE A 23 3.11 11.53 -3.96
C PHE A 23 3.94 10.24 -4.08
N TYR A 24 3.45 9.11 -3.57
CA TYR A 24 4.23 7.87 -3.52
C TYR A 24 3.94 6.88 -4.64
N TYR A 25 2.79 6.99 -5.32
CA TYR A 25 2.29 5.96 -6.24
C TYR A 25 1.85 6.51 -7.59
N SER A 26 2.04 7.79 -7.88
CA SER A 26 1.79 8.32 -9.23
C SER A 26 2.72 7.67 -10.27
N THR A 27 2.15 7.37 -11.42
CA THR A 27 2.91 6.78 -12.54
C THR A 27 3.89 7.80 -13.12
N PRO A 28 4.97 7.36 -13.80
CA PRO A 28 5.89 8.28 -14.49
C PRO A 28 5.21 9.09 -15.61
N MET A 29 4.04 8.65 -16.08
CA MET A 29 3.20 9.40 -17.01
C MET A 29 2.47 10.58 -16.33
N GLU A 30 2.24 10.49 -15.02
CA GLU A 30 1.62 11.53 -14.18
C GLU A 30 2.68 12.41 -13.49
N ASN A 31 3.88 11.91 -13.27
CA ASN A 31 5.00 12.64 -12.67
C ASN A 31 6.35 12.26 -13.32
N PRO A 32 6.70 12.90 -14.45
CA PRO A 32 7.89 12.56 -15.24
C PRO A 32 9.23 12.90 -14.55
N GLU A 33 9.23 13.84 -13.60
CA GLU A 33 10.44 14.34 -12.93
C GLU A 33 10.87 13.48 -11.73
N GLU A 34 9.91 12.83 -11.04
CA GLU A 34 10.17 11.96 -9.88
C GLU A 34 10.28 10.48 -10.26
N GLY A 35 10.71 10.21 -11.50
CA GLY A 35 10.88 8.90 -12.12
C GLY A 35 10.83 7.71 -11.17
N ASP A 36 9.65 7.07 -11.13
CA ASP A 36 9.19 5.68 -10.85
C ASP A 36 10.17 4.61 -10.31
N THR A 37 11.35 4.97 -9.82
CA THR A 37 12.41 4.02 -9.50
C THR A 37 12.12 3.32 -8.19
N THR A 38 11.59 4.04 -7.19
CA THR A 38 11.29 3.46 -5.88
C THR A 38 10.05 2.59 -5.92
N TYR A 39 8.97 3.03 -6.58
CA TYR A 39 7.74 2.25 -6.66
C TYR A 39 7.88 1.03 -7.59
N THR A 40 8.50 1.20 -8.76
CA THR A 40 8.81 0.05 -9.63
C THR A 40 9.73 -0.95 -8.93
N PHE A 41 10.78 -0.49 -8.23
CA PHE A 41 11.63 -1.39 -7.45
C PHE A 41 10.85 -2.14 -6.38
N LEU A 42 9.95 -1.47 -5.64
CA LEU A 42 9.11 -2.11 -4.63
C LEU A 42 8.24 -3.21 -5.25
N LEU A 43 7.59 -2.92 -6.37
CA LEU A 43 6.76 -3.89 -7.08
C LEU A 43 7.58 -5.10 -7.57
N ASP A 44 8.77 -4.85 -8.12
CA ASP A 44 9.68 -5.89 -8.58
C ASP A 44 10.13 -6.81 -7.44
N GLU A 45 10.53 -6.25 -6.30
CA GLU A 45 10.97 -7.04 -5.15
C GLU A 45 9.83 -7.82 -4.50
N LEU A 46 8.62 -7.23 -4.43
CA LEU A 46 7.43 -7.95 -3.99
C LEU A 46 7.11 -9.12 -4.93
N HIS A 47 7.16 -8.87 -6.24
CA HIS A 47 6.93 -9.91 -7.24
C HIS A 47 7.95 -11.04 -7.10
N LYS A 48 9.25 -10.74 -7.05
CA LYS A 48 10.32 -11.73 -6.88
C LYS A 48 10.13 -12.53 -5.59
N THR A 49 9.80 -11.86 -4.49
CA THR A 49 9.62 -12.50 -3.18
C THR A 49 8.52 -13.55 -3.22
N PHE A 50 7.31 -13.18 -3.66
CA PHE A 50 6.15 -14.09 -3.64
C PHE A 50 6.15 -15.09 -4.80
N SER A 51 6.81 -14.79 -5.93
CA SER A 51 6.95 -15.74 -7.05
C SER A 51 8.09 -16.73 -6.87
N SER A 52 9.04 -16.47 -5.95
CA SER A 52 10.19 -17.37 -5.72
C SER A 52 9.82 -18.77 -5.21
N GLY A 53 8.58 -18.97 -4.75
CA GLY A 53 8.14 -20.19 -4.08
C GLY A 53 8.67 -20.36 -2.64
N LYS A 54 9.58 -19.48 -2.18
CA LYS A 54 10.15 -19.52 -0.83
C LYS A 54 9.24 -18.93 0.23
N VAL A 55 8.36 -18.01 -0.17
CA VAL A 55 7.38 -17.35 0.70
C VAL A 55 6.00 -17.77 0.24
N SER A 56 5.34 -18.64 1.01
CA SER A 56 3.98 -19.11 0.79
C SER A 56 3.35 -19.54 2.12
N GLY A 57 2.03 -19.67 2.16
CA GLY A 57 1.36 -20.20 3.34
C GLY A 57 -0.14 -20.03 3.32
N LYS A 58 -0.80 -20.53 4.36
CA LYS A 58 -2.26 -20.41 4.47
C LYS A 58 -2.72 -18.99 4.79
N ARG A 59 -1.99 -18.26 5.62
CA ARG A 59 -2.39 -16.94 6.15
C ARG A 59 -1.28 -15.92 6.00
N PHE A 60 -1.64 -14.71 5.60
CA PHE A 60 -0.77 -13.55 5.56
C PHE A 60 -1.43 -12.37 6.26
N LEU A 61 -0.67 -11.74 7.15
CA LEU A 61 -1.10 -10.58 7.92
C LEU A 61 -0.19 -9.41 7.56
N GLU A 62 -0.76 -8.43 6.86
CA GLU A 62 -0.08 -7.18 6.50
C GLU A 62 -0.36 -6.13 7.57
N PHE A 63 0.69 -5.54 8.13
CA PHE A 63 0.59 -4.42 9.06
C PHE A 63 0.97 -3.12 8.36
N GLY A 64 0.13 -2.09 8.50
CA GLY A 64 0.42 -0.78 7.93
C GLY A 64 0.26 -0.73 6.43
N SER A 65 -0.80 -1.34 5.88
CA SER A 65 -1.06 -1.37 4.43
C SER A 65 -1.31 0.03 3.84
N GLY A 66 -1.59 1.03 4.68
CA GLY A 66 -2.02 2.34 4.24
C GLY A 66 -3.30 2.23 3.40
N PRO A 67 -3.52 3.14 2.44
CA PRO A 67 -4.67 3.10 1.53
C PRO A 67 -4.45 2.19 0.29
N THR A 68 -3.44 1.31 0.30
CA THR A 68 -2.95 0.61 -0.91
C THR A 68 -3.11 -0.91 -0.83
N VAL A 69 -2.95 -1.60 -1.98
CA VAL A 69 -3.17 -3.06 -2.11
C VAL A 69 -2.08 -3.79 -2.91
N HIS A 70 -0.97 -3.13 -3.22
CA HIS A 70 0.07 -3.68 -4.12
C HIS A 70 0.74 -4.94 -3.56
N THR A 71 0.96 -5.02 -2.24
CA THR A 71 1.46 -6.24 -1.57
C THR A 71 0.53 -7.44 -1.78
N LEU A 72 -0.79 -7.22 -1.65
CA LEU A 72 -1.79 -8.28 -1.79
C LEU A 72 -1.78 -8.88 -3.19
N PHE A 73 -1.58 -8.06 -4.21
CA PHE A 73 -1.52 -8.53 -5.59
C PHE A 73 -0.34 -9.48 -5.82
N SER A 74 0.83 -9.14 -5.30
CA SER A 74 2.01 -10.00 -5.41
C SER A 74 1.86 -11.28 -4.59
N ALA A 75 1.26 -11.19 -3.40
CA ALA A 75 1.07 -12.33 -2.50
C ALA A 75 -0.05 -13.32 -2.92
N ARG A 76 -1.01 -12.88 -3.75
CA ARG A 76 -2.27 -13.62 -4.01
C ARG A 76 -2.11 -15.07 -4.48
N ASN A 77 -1.03 -15.39 -5.18
CA ASN A 77 -0.80 -16.73 -5.73
C ASN A 77 -0.05 -17.63 -4.74
N ALA A 78 0.55 -17.05 -3.71
CA ALA A 78 1.34 -17.75 -2.70
C ALA A 78 0.58 -17.94 -1.38
N VAL A 79 -0.54 -17.23 -1.20
CA VAL A 79 -1.31 -17.21 0.06
C VAL A 79 -2.81 -17.38 -0.17
N GLU A 80 -3.45 -18.22 0.63
CA GLU A 80 -4.90 -18.48 0.57
C GLU A 80 -5.74 -17.38 1.23
N GLU A 81 -5.37 -16.96 2.44
CA GLU A 81 -6.12 -16.01 3.27
C GLU A 81 -5.24 -14.80 3.62
N MET A 82 -5.68 -13.60 3.25
CA MET A 82 -4.94 -12.35 3.50
C MET A 82 -5.77 -11.39 4.37
N THR A 83 -5.13 -10.82 5.39
CA THR A 83 -5.72 -9.78 6.26
C THR A 83 -4.82 -8.56 6.27
N CYS A 84 -5.39 -7.39 5.97
CA CYS A 84 -4.71 -6.10 6.12
C CYS A 84 -5.13 -5.44 7.43
N CYS A 85 -4.14 -5.00 8.20
CA CYS A 85 -4.32 -4.22 9.40
C CYS A 85 -3.78 -2.82 9.17
N GLU A 86 -4.65 -1.83 9.31
CA GLU A 86 -4.27 -0.42 9.19
C GLU A 86 -4.83 0.36 10.37
N PHE A 87 -4.04 1.27 10.92
CA PHE A 87 -4.39 2.12 12.05
C PHE A 87 -5.34 3.25 11.60
N ALA A 88 -5.05 3.91 10.48
CA ALA A 88 -5.84 5.00 9.97
C ALA A 88 -7.20 4.51 9.42
N GLU A 89 -8.30 5.02 9.98
CA GLU A 89 -9.64 4.60 9.56
C GLU A 89 -9.93 4.99 8.10
N CYS A 90 -9.45 6.14 7.66
CA CYS A 90 -9.61 6.59 6.28
C CYS A 90 -8.97 5.59 5.29
N SER A 91 -7.78 5.08 5.60
CA SER A 91 -7.07 4.08 4.80
C SER A 91 -7.82 2.75 4.74
N ARG A 92 -8.34 2.26 5.88
CA ARG A 92 -9.22 1.07 5.92
C ARG A 92 -10.43 1.23 5.00
N LYS A 93 -11.11 2.39 5.07
CA LYS A 93 -12.26 2.70 4.20
C LYS A 93 -11.88 2.74 2.72
N GLN A 94 -10.68 3.20 2.39
CA GLN A 94 -10.20 3.22 1.01
C GLN A 94 -9.98 1.80 0.47
N ILE A 95 -9.32 0.93 1.24
CA ILE A 95 -9.15 -0.49 0.88
C ILE A 95 -10.52 -1.18 0.73
N GLU A 96 -11.46 -0.92 1.65
CA GLU A 96 -12.82 -1.47 1.53
C GLU A 96 -13.54 -1.01 0.26
N LYS A 97 -13.40 0.26 -0.14
CA LYS A 97 -13.98 0.78 -1.38
C LYS A 97 -13.38 0.07 -2.59
N TRP A 98 -12.07 -0.13 -2.59
CA TRP A 98 -11.35 -0.87 -3.64
C TRP A 98 -11.86 -2.32 -3.73
N TRP A 99 -11.91 -3.02 -2.59
CA TRP A 99 -12.40 -4.40 -2.50
C TRP A 99 -13.84 -4.56 -3.00
N LYS A 100 -14.72 -3.59 -2.67
CA LYS A 100 -16.12 -3.55 -3.13
C LYS A 100 -16.26 -3.10 -4.60
N LYS A 101 -15.16 -2.95 -5.35
CA LYS A 101 -15.10 -2.45 -6.74
C LYS A 101 -15.72 -1.07 -6.94
N ARG A 102 -15.70 -0.22 -5.91
CA ARG A 102 -16.33 1.12 -5.94
C ARG A 102 -15.38 2.21 -6.40
N VAL A 103 -14.06 1.97 -6.39
CA VAL A 103 -13.00 2.89 -6.86
C VAL A 103 -11.81 2.06 -7.37
N TRP A 104 -11.28 2.37 -8.55
CA TRP A 104 -10.13 1.67 -9.17
C TRP A 104 -8.82 2.47 -9.17
N ARG A 105 -8.78 3.64 -8.50
CA ARG A 105 -7.54 4.44 -8.44
C ARG A 105 -6.56 3.78 -7.47
N ILE A 106 -5.45 3.30 -8.04
CA ILE A 106 -4.17 3.02 -7.37
C ILE A 106 -3.30 4.24 -7.61
#